data_AF-B6EN62-F1
#
_entry.id   AF-B6EN62-F1
#
_cell.length_a   1.000
_cell.length_b   1.000
_cell.length_c   1.000
_cell.angle_alpha   90.00
_cell.angle_beta   90.00
_cell.angle_gamma   90.00
#
_symmetry.space_group_name_H-M   'P 1'
#
loop_
_entity.id
_entity.type
_entity.pdbx_description
1 polymer ?
#
loop_
_entity_poly.entity_id
_entity_poly.type
_entity_poly.pdbx_seq_one_letter_code
_entity_poly.pdbx_strand_id
1 'polypeptide(L)'
;MNMIKKLVLGAVVLPLSLASASAFAAGGSHHEGGMKGKGMHGEGMHGGKCMMKANKKAFKELDLTDAQEDKLDKMRDDRKAEHKAKKGEKRQPTAEMKADHEAMQNLILADNFDEAAVRNLAEKMSEKQIDRRVNMMKKRHDMMNVLTPEQKTEFKANQDKYTADCAK
;
A
#
# COMPACT_ATOMS: atom_id res chain seq x y z
N MET A 1 -6.79 -52.88 62.82
CA MET A 1 -5.87 -52.13 63.71
C MET A 1 -4.85 -51.43 62.86
N ASN A 2 -4.91 -50.10 62.87
CA ASN A 2 -3.85 -49.10 62.78
C ASN A 2 -2.64 -49.39 61.86
N MET A 3 -2.44 -48.66 60.77
CA MET A 3 -2.11 -47.22 60.60
C MET A 3 -0.66 -47.12 60.09
N ILE A 4 -0.38 -46.02 59.37
CA ILE A 4 0.90 -45.28 59.28
C ILE A 4 1.54 -45.21 57.88
N LYS A 5 1.29 -44.04 57.27
CA LYS A 5 2.20 -43.07 56.64
C LYS A 5 3.12 -43.54 55.49
N LYS A 6 2.99 -42.83 54.37
CA LYS A 6 4.09 -42.04 53.77
C LYS A 6 3.51 -41.02 52.77
N LEU A 7 3.63 -39.74 53.13
CA LEU A 7 3.61 -38.61 52.21
C LEU A 7 4.83 -38.71 51.30
N VAL A 8 4.64 -38.72 49.98
CA VAL A 8 5.65 -38.29 49.01
C VAL A 8 4.95 -37.50 47.91
N LEU A 9 5.49 -36.30 47.67
CA LEU A 9 5.08 -35.34 46.66
C LEU A 9 5.01 -35.95 45.25
N GLY A 10 3.94 -35.62 44.53
CA GLY A 10 3.87 -35.76 43.08
C GLY A 10 3.39 -34.45 42.48
N ALA A 11 4.25 -33.42 42.47
CA ALA A 11 4.01 -32.24 41.65
C ALA A 11 4.22 -32.63 40.18
N VAL A 12 3.14 -33.03 39.51
CA VAL A 12 3.11 -33.24 38.06
C VAL A 12 3.07 -31.86 37.41
N VAL A 13 4.25 -31.28 37.20
CA VAL A 13 4.42 -30.14 36.30
C VAL A 13 4.78 -30.70 34.95
N LEU A 14 3.95 -30.46 33.93
CA LEU A 14 4.26 -30.51 32.48
C LEU A 14 2.97 -30.11 31.72
N PRO A 15 3.02 -29.50 30.52
CA PRO A 15 3.94 -28.48 30.01
C PRO A 15 3.18 -27.30 29.34
N LEU A 16 3.64 -26.06 29.50
CA LEU A 16 3.27 -24.96 28.58
C LEU A 16 4.54 -24.51 27.83
N SER A 17 4.92 -25.32 26.84
CA SER A 17 5.87 -24.90 25.81
C SER A 17 5.19 -23.87 24.91
N LEU A 18 5.52 -22.59 25.09
CA LEU A 18 5.22 -21.56 24.11
C LEU A 18 6.06 -21.81 22.86
N ALA A 19 5.45 -22.45 21.86
CA ALA A 19 5.99 -22.51 20.51
C ALA A 19 5.80 -21.14 19.83
N SER A 20 6.77 -20.24 19.97
CA SER A 20 6.85 -19.04 19.13
C SER A 20 7.50 -19.43 17.79
N ALA A 21 6.67 -19.85 16.84
CA ALA A 21 7.10 -19.99 15.46
C ALA A 21 7.15 -18.61 14.79
N SER A 22 8.29 -17.94 14.86
CA SER A 22 8.58 -16.78 14.00
C SER A 22 8.97 -17.29 12.61
N ALA A 23 7.99 -17.55 11.76
CA ALA A 23 8.20 -17.84 10.35
C ALA A 23 8.08 -16.54 9.53
N PHE A 24 9.18 -15.79 9.41
CA PHE A 24 9.39 -14.84 8.31
C PHE A 24 10.90 -14.67 8.09
N ALA A 25 11.48 -15.54 7.26
CA ALA A 25 12.81 -15.33 6.69
C ALA A 25 12.91 -16.07 5.35
N ALA A 26 12.16 -15.60 4.37
CA ALA A 26 12.39 -15.92 2.96
C ALA A 26 12.40 -14.61 2.18
N GLY A 27 13.58 -14.13 1.83
CA GLY A 27 13.75 -12.95 0.98
C GLY A 27 15.00 -12.15 1.31
N GLY A 28 16.16 -12.61 0.84
CA GLY A 28 17.42 -11.90 1.00
C GLY A 28 18.49 -12.42 0.06
N SER A 29 18.20 -12.42 -1.25
CA SER A 29 19.23 -12.58 -2.27
C SER A 29 19.92 -11.24 -2.47
N HIS A 30 21.25 -11.26 -2.33
CA HIS A 30 22.20 -10.18 -2.59
C HIS A 30 21.81 -9.25 -3.76
N HIS A 31 22.02 -7.94 -3.57
CA HIS A 31 22.67 -7.15 -4.61
C HIS A 31 23.51 -6.01 -4.00
N GLU A 32 24.81 -6.21 -4.11
CA GLU A 32 25.86 -5.20 -3.94
C GLU A 32 25.75 -4.13 -5.04
N GLY A 33 26.06 -2.88 -4.70
CA GLY A 33 26.65 -1.90 -5.62
C GLY A 33 25.74 -1.22 -6.66
N GLY A 34 25.64 0.11 -6.57
CA GLY A 34 25.41 0.95 -7.75
C GLY A 34 24.44 2.12 -7.55
N MET A 35 24.95 3.26 -7.06
CA MET A 35 24.29 4.54 -7.20
C MET A 35 24.12 4.91 -8.69
N LYS A 36 22.89 4.82 -9.21
CA LYS A 36 22.47 5.59 -10.40
C LYS A 36 21.07 6.15 -10.15
N GLY A 37 21.01 7.47 -10.01
CA GLY A 37 19.78 8.21 -9.80
C GLY A 37 18.75 7.97 -10.91
N LYS A 38 17.70 7.22 -10.56
CA LYS A 38 16.35 7.35 -11.09
C LYS A 38 15.42 7.32 -9.87
N GLY A 39 14.66 8.40 -9.70
CA GLY A 39 13.96 8.73 -8.46
C GLY A 39 13.12 7.59 -7.88
N MET A 40 13.13 7.49 -6.55
CA MET A 40 12.19 6.75 -5.69
C MET A 40 11.33 5.72 -6.44
N HIS A 41 11.94 4.60 -6.81
CA HIS A 41 11.24 3.37 -7.20
C HIS A 41 11.60 2.33 -6.15
N GLY A 42 11.01 2.48 -4.96
CA GLY A 42 11.07 1.43 -3.95
C GLY A 42 10.49 0.13 -4.51
N GLU A 43 11.00 -1.00 -4.02
CA GLU A 43 10.71 -2.41 -4.37
C GLU A 43 9.23 -2.86 -4.36
N GLY A 44 8.24 -1.95 -4.38
CA GLY A 44 6.82 -2.24 -4.59
C GLY A 44 6.30 -1.99 -6.02
N MET A 45 7.14 -1.52 -6.95
CA MET A 45 6.67 -1.13 -8.30
C MET A 45 6.36 -2.30 -9.25
N HIS A 46 6.90 -3.49 -9.04
CA HIS A 46 6.59 -4.64 -9.90
C HIS A 46 5.12 -5.07 -9.74
N GLY A 47 4.65 -5.21 -8.50
CA GLY A 47 3.23 -5.49 -8.21
C GLY A 47 2.29 -4.34 -8.62
N GLY A 48 2.70 -3.08 -8.38
CA GLY A 48 1.91 -1.92 -8.76
C GLY A 48 1.71 -1.76 -10.28
N LYS A 49 2.76 -1.99 -11.07
CA LYS A 49 2.68 -1.94 -12.55
C LYS A 49 1.89 -3.11 -13.12
N CYS A 50 2.04 -4.29 -12.55
CA CYS A 50 1.23 -5.47 -12.87
C CYS A 50 -0.26 -5.16 -12.68
N MET A 51 -0.67 -4.77 -11.47
CA MET A 51 -2.05 -4.44 -11.17
C MET A 51 -2.60 -3.32 -12.07
N MET A 52 -1.79 -2.29 -12.35
CA MET A 52 -2.23 -1.22 -13.27
C MET A 52 -2.49 -1.73 -14.68
N LYS A 53 -1.63 -2.59 -15.22
CA LYS A 53 -1.82 -3.21 -16.54
C LYS A 53 -3.02 -4.15 -16.55
N ALA A 54 -3.18 -4.97 -15.51
CA ALA A 54 -4.32 -5.88 -15.36
C ALA A 54 -5.65 -5.11 -15.36
N ASN A 55 -5.75 -4.05 -14.55
CA ASN A 55 -6.91 -3.16 -14.52
C ASN A 55 -7.20 -2.53 -15.90
N LYS A 56 -6.16 -2.07 -16.61
CA LYS A 56 -6.33 -1.47 -17.94
C LYS A 56 -6.90 -2.47 -18.94
N LYS A 57 -6.39 -3.71 -18.94
CA LYS A 57 -6.88 -4.78 -19.82
C LYS A 57 -8.30 -5.20 -19.43
N ALA A 58 -8.56 -5.39 -18.14
CA ALA A 58 -9.86 -5.78 -17.63
C ALA A 58 -10.97 -4.79 -18.03
N PHE A 59 -10.72 -3.47 -17.97
CA PHE A 59 -11.67 -2.46 -18.46
C PHE A 59 -11.86 -2.49 -19.98
N LYS A 60 -10.80 -2.78 -20.75
CA LYS A 60 -10.85 -2.77 -22.22
C LYS A 60 -11.68 -3.93 -22.78
N GLU A 61 -11.81 -5.01 -22.02
CA GLU A 61 -12.51 -6.22 -22.44
C GLU A 61 -13.96 -6.29 -21.96
N LEU A 62 -14.44 -5.28 -21.24
CA LEU A 62 -15.85 -5.16 -20.91
C LEU A 62 -16.63 -4.75 -22.16
N ASP A 63 -17.80 -5.35 -22.34
CA ASP A 63 -18.80 -4.87 -23.30
C ASP A 63 -19.52 -3.65 -22.71
N LEU A 64 -19.01 -2.45 -23.03
CA LEU A 64 -19.56 -1.18 -22.57
C LEU A 64 -20.52 -0.61 -23.60
N THR A 65 -21.60 0.04 -23.14
CA THR A 65 -22.42 0.84 -24.04
C THR A 65 -21.71 2.13 -24.42
N ASP A 66 -22.04 2.71 -25.58
CA ASP A 66 -21.49 4.00 -26.02
C ASP A 66 -21.61 5.09 -24.93
N ALA A 67 -22.76 5.13 -24.25
CA ALA A 67 -23.01 6.08 -23.16
C ALA A 67 -22.10 5.85 -21.93
N GLN A 68 -21.73 4.60 -21.64
CA GLN A 68 -20.77 4.27 -20.58
C GLN A 68 -19.36 4.67 -20.99
N GLU A 69 -18.95 4.40 -22.23
CA GLU A 69 -17.64 4.77 -22.77
C GLU A 69 -17.44 6.29 -22.75
N ASP A 70 -18.41 7.05 -23.26
CA ASP A 70 -18.41 8.52 -23.24
C ASP A 70 -18.22 9.08 -21.81
N LYS A 71 -18.93 8.49 -20.83
CA LYS A 71 -18.83 8.92 -19.44
C LYS A 71 -17.45 8.64 -18.85
N LEU A 72 -16.88 7.46 -19.14
CA LEU A 72 -15.54 7.09 -18.67
C LEU A 72 -14.46 7.96 -19.31
N ASP A 73 -14.60 8.30 -20.58
CA ASP A 73 -13.66 9.16 -21.29
C ASP A 73 -13.72 10.60 -20.79
N LYS A 74 -14.92 11.13 -20.56
CA LYS A 74 -15.07 12.44 -19.90
C LYS A 74 -14.38 12.47 -18.54
N MET A 75 -14.58 11.44 -17.70
CA MET A 75 -13.88 11.34 -16.40
C MET A 75 -12.35 11.28 -16.55
N ARG A 76 -11.83 10.65 -17.61
CA ARG A 76 -10.38 10.59 -17.89
C ARG A 76 -9.85 11.96 -18.30
N ASP A 77 -10.58 12.68 -19.14
CA ASP A 77 -10.20 14.01 -19.62
C ASP A 77 -10.27 15.06 -18.53
N ASP A 78 -11.32 15.06 -17.70
CA ASP A 78 -11.43 15.92 -16.53
C ASP A 78 -10.23 15.72 -15.59
N ARG A 79 -9.89 14.47 -15.30
CA ARG A 79 -8.72 14.13 -14.49
C ARG A 79 -7.40 14.58 -15.14
N LYS A 80 -7.30 14.48 -16.47
CA LYS A 80 -6.12 14.93 -17.22
C LYS A 80 -5.99 16.45 -17.17
N ALA A 81 -7.10 17.19 -17.25
CA ALA A 81 -7.15 18.64 -17.10
C ALA A 81 -6.76 19.06 -15.67
N GLU A 82 -7.35 18.45 -14.64
CA GLU A 82 -6.97 18.67 -13.22
C GLU A 82 -5.47 18.43 -13.01
N HIS A 83 -4.95 17.33 -13.56
CA HIS A 83 -3.53 17.02 -13.45
C HIS A 83 -2.68 18.05 -14.18
N LYS A 84 -3.06 18.50 -15.38
CA LYS A 84 -2.31 19.52 -16.13
C LYS A 84 -2.25 20.85 -15.37
N ALA A 85 -3.38 21.30 -14.83
CA ALA A 85 -3.43 22.50 -13.99
C ALA A 85 -2.46 22.40 -12.80
N LYS A 86 -2.44 21.25 -12.12
CA LYS A 86 -1.52 20.98 -11.01
C LYS A 86 -0.07 20.75 -11.45
N LYS A 87 0.20 20.36 -12.70
CA LYS A 87 1.55 20.05 -13.19
C LYS A 87 2.34 21.31 -13.51
N GLY A 88 1.68 22.42 -13.84
CA GLY A 88 2.30 23.74 -13.98
C GLY A 88 3.03 24.20 -12.71
N GLU A 89 2.52 23.79 -11.54
CA GLU A 89 3.07 24.14 -10.22
C GLU A 89 4.09 23.10 -9.67
N LYS A 90 4.10 21.86 -10.19
CA LYS A 90 4.67 20.68 -9.48
C LYS A 90 6.00 20.13 -10.00
N ARG A 91 6.81 20.92 -10.69
CA ARG A 91 8.18 20.48 -11.03
C ARG A 91 9.18 20.64 -9.88
N GLN A 92 8.85 21.42 -8.86
CA GLN A 92 9.66 21.57 -7.65
C GLN A 92 8.91 21.02 -6.41
N PRO A 93 9.62 20.49 -5.39
CA PRO A 93 9.02 20.18 -4.11
C PRO A 93 8.29 21.42 -3.58
N THR A 94 7.06 21.25 -3.09
CA THR A 94 6.31 22.35 -2.48
C THR A 94 7.10 22.89 -1.29
N ALA A 95 6.95 24.18 -0.98
CA ALA A 95 7.59 24.79 0.19
C ALA A 95 7.31 23.97 1.47
N GLU A 96 6.08 23.48 1.59
CA GLU A 96 5.66 22.62 2.69
C GLU A 96 6.42 21.28 2.74
N MET A 97 6.66 20.64 1.59
CA MET A 97 7.43 19.38 1.54
C MET A 97 8.91 19.59 1.90
N LYS A 98 9.48 20.74 1.54
CA LYS A 98 10.84 21.12 1.96
C LYS A 98 10.90 21.33 3.47
N ALA A 99 9.94 22.08 4.02
CA ALA A 99 9.84 22.32 5.47
C ALA A 99 9.66 21.01 6.27
N ASP A 100 8.78 20.11 5.81
CA ASP A 100 8.60 18.79 6.44
C ASP A 100 9.91 17.97 6.41
N HIS A 101 10.69 18.05 5.32
CA HIS A 101 11.98 17.37 5.21
C HIS A 101 13.04 17.97 6.14
N GLU A 102 13.15 19.30 6.20
CA GLU A 102 14.08 20.00 7.10
C GLU A 102 13.74 19.72 8.57
N ALA A 103 12.46 19.74 8.95
CA ALA A 103 12.02 19.37 10.29
C ALA A 103 12.44 17.94 10.66
N MET A 104 12.31 17.00 9.73
CA MET A 104 12.75 15.62 9.95
C MET A 104 14.27 15.53 10.14
N GLN A 105 15.06 16.25 9.31
CA GLN A 105 16.51 16.28 9.44
C GLN A 105 16.96 16.83 10.81
N ASN A 106 16.33 17.91 11.27
CA ASN A 106 16.63 18.51 12.56
C ASN A 106 16.36 17.54 13.72
N LEU A 107 15.26 16.76 13.65
CA LEU A 107 14.94 15.75 14.65
C LEU A 107 15.93 14.57 14.66
N ILE A 108 16.51 14.22 13.51
CA ILE A 108 17.52 13.16 13.39
C ILE A 108 18.89 13.64 13.91
N LEU A 109 19.23 14.91 13.68
CA LEU A 109 20.51 15.49 14.06
C LEU A 109 20.55 16.03 15.50
N ALA A 110 19.43 16.01 16.22
CA ALA A 110 19.36 16.45 17.61
C ALA A 110 20.19 15.55 18.54
N ASP A 111 20.78 16.14 19.58
CA ASP A 111 21.60 15.41 20.57
C ASP A 111 20.81 14.31 21.30
N ASN A 112 19.50 14.52 21.48
CA ASN A 112 18.58 13.57 22.12
C ASN A 112 17.41 13.25 21.19
N PHE A 113 16.98 11.99 21.20
CA PHE A 113 15.84 11.55 20.40
C PHE A 113 14.52 11.99 21.03
N ASP A 114 13.83 12.93 20.39
CA ASP A 114 12.47 13.33 20.75
C ASP A 114 11.43 12.48 20.00
N GLU A 115 11.05 11.37 20.61
CA GLU A 115 10.08 10.44 20.03
C GLU A 115 8.70 11.09 19.78
N ALA A 116 8.28 12.01 20.65
CA ALA A 116 6.98 12.68 20.52
C ALA A 116 6.97 13.61 19.29
N ALA A 117 8.03 14.39 19.10
CA ALA A 117 8.16 15.25 17.92
C ALA A 117 8.25 14.46 16.61
N VAL A 118 8.95 13.32 16.61
CA VAL A 118 9.02 12.43 15.44
C VAL A 118 7.64 11.85 15.11
N ARG A 119 6.89 11.37 16.10
CA ARG A 119 5.52 10.85 15.90
C ARG A 119 4.59 11.93 15.33
N ASN A 120 4.61 13.13 15.88
CA ASN A 120 3.77 14.23 15.41
C ASN A 120 4.08 14.61 13.95
N LEU A 121 5.37 14.69 13.58
CA LEU A 121 5.75 14.98 12.19
C LEU A 121 5.34 13.84 11.25
N ALA A 122 5.50 12.59 11.68
CA ALA A 122 5.08 11.42 10.91
C ALA A 122 3.57 11.38 10.69
N GLU A 123 2.76 11.72 11.70
CA GLU A 123 1.30 11.78 11.61
C GLU A 123 0.85 12.83 10.59
N LYS A 124 1.36 14.07 10.71
CA LYS A 124 1.10 15.16 9.74
C LYS A 124 1.41 14.74 8.30
N MET A 125 2.55 14.09 8.08
CA MET A 125 2.92 13.61 6.74
C MET A 125 2.02 12.46 6.26
N SER A 126 1.55 11.62 7.18
CA SER A 126 0.67 10.48 6.90
C SER A 126 -0.73 10.92 6.53
N GLU A 127 -1.30 11.93 7.18
CA GLU A 127 -2.61 12.50 6.83
C GLU A 127 -2.68 12.89 5.36
N LYS A 128 -1.66 13.60 4.85
CA LYS A 128 -1.58 13.97 3.42
C LYS A 128 -1.53 12.74 2.51
N GLN A 129 -0.90 11.65 2.94
CA GLN A 129 -0.86 10.41 2.16
C GLN A 129 -2.22 9.70 2.18
N ILE A 130 -2.91 9.72 3.32
CA ILE A 130 -4.26 9.18 3.49
C ILE A 130 -5.23 9.93 2.57
N ASP A 131 -5.23 11.26 2.59
CA ASP A 131 -6.11 12.07 1.73
C ASP A 131 -5.90 11.77 0.24
N ARG A 132 -4.64 11.65 -0.19
CA ARG A 132 -4.32 11.25 -1.56
C ARG A 132 -4.86 9.87 -1.89
N ARG A 133 -4.72 8.91 -0.97
CA ARG A 133 -5.21 7.54 -1.16
C ARG A 133 -6.73 7.49 -1.21
N VAL A 134 -7.41 8.20 -0.31
CA VAL A 134 -8.87 8.32 -0.27
C VAL A 134 -9.39 8.95 -1.55
N ASN A 135 -8.82 10.09 -1.99
CA ASN A 135 -9.21 10.74 -3.24
C ASN A 135 -9.04 9.81 -4.45
N MET A 136 -7.93 9.08 -4.51
CA MET A 136 -7.71 8.09 -5.57
C MET A 136 -8.73 6.94 -5.53
N MET A 137 -9.10 6.46 -4.33
CA MET A 137 -10.14 5.43 -4.18
C MET A 137 -11.52 5.92 -4.57
N LYS A 138 -11.89 7.16 -4.20
CA LYS A 138 -13.15 7.79 -4.65
C LYS A 138 -13.24 7.81 -6.17
N LYS A 139 -12.19 8.27 -6.86
CA LYS A 139 -12.15 8.28 -8.33
C LYS A 139 -12.29 6.89 -8.95
N ARG A 140 -11.67 5.87 -8.34
CA ARG A 140 -11.83 4.47 -8.80
C ARG A 140 -13.25 3.97 -8.59
N HIS A 141 -13.85 4.29 -7.45
CA HIS A 141 -15.24 3.95 -7.14
C HIS A 141 -16.21 4.61 -8.12
N ASP A 142 -16.04 5.89 -8.43
CA ASP A 142 -16.89 6.61 -9.38
C ASP A 142 -16.84 6.00 -10.78
N MET A 143 -15.64 5.59 -11.21
CA MET A 143 -15.43 4.84 -12.46
C MET A 143 -16.17 3.50 -12.44
N MET A 144 -16.08 2.74 -11.35
CA MET A 144 -16.79 1.46 -11.21
C MET A 144 -18.31 1.64 -11.20
N ASN A 145 -18.84 2.77 -10.73
CA ASN A 145 -20.28 3.04 -10.72
C ASN A 145 -20.87 3.40 -12.08
N VAL A 146 -20.06 3.49 -13.13
CA VAL A 146 -20.56 3.52 -14.51
C VAL A 146 -21.00 2.13 -14.96
N LEU A 147 -20.39 1.08 -14.39
CA LEU A 147 -20.62 -0.30 -14.78
C LEU A 147 -21.88 -0.89 -14.13
N THR A 148 -22.54 -1.82 -14.83
CA THR A 148 -23.59 -2.67 -14.28
C THR A 148 -23.02 -3.69 -13.28
N PRO A 149 -23.85 -4.30 -12.42
CA PRO A 149 -23.41 -5.38 -11.52
C PRO A 149 -22.72 -6.55 -12.26
N GLU A 150 -23.21 -6.91 -13.44
CA GLU A 150 -22.68 -7.99 -14.28
C GLU A 150 -21.28 -7.60 -14.80
N GLN A 151 -21.14 -6.40 -15.37
CA GLN A 151 -19.86 -5.87 -15.84
C GLN A 151 -18.82 -5.74 -14.71
N LYS A 152 -19.24 -5.39 -13.47
CA LYS A 152 -18.34 -5.38 -12.30
C LYS A 152 -17.79 -6.77 -11.98
N THR A 153 -18.63 -7.80 -12.14
CA THR A 153 -18.25 -9.20 -11.92
C THR A 153 -17.27 -9.66 -12.99
N GLU A 154 -17.55 -9.37 -14.25
CA GLU A 154 -16.65 -9.65 -15.38
C GLU A 154 -15.32 -8.91 -15.23
N PHE A 155 -15.36 -7.63 -14.83
CA PHE A 155 -14.16 -6.85 -14.56
C PHE A 155 -13.26 -7.53 -13.54
N LYS A 156 -13.84 -8.06 -12.46
CA LYS A 156 -13.09 -8.74 -11.40
C LYS A 156 -12.45 -10.03 -11.94
N ALA A 157 -13.18 -10.83 -12.70
CA ALA A 157 -12.65 -12.03 -13.35
C ALA A 157 -11.50 -11.71 -14.31
N ASN A 158 -11.65 -10.70 -15.17
CA ASN A 158 -10.61 -10.24 -16.09
C ASN A 158 -9.39 -9.70 -15.34
N GLN A 159 -9.60 -8.95 -14.25
CA GLN A 159 -8.51 -8.46 -13.40
C GLN A 159 -7.71 -9.63 -12.79
N ASP A 160 -8.38 -10.65 -12.26
CA ASP A 160 -7.72 -11.80 -11.63
C ASP A 160 -6.92 -12.60 -12.66
N LYS A 161 -7.50 -12.84 -13.84
CA LYS A 161 -6.80 -13.44 -15.00
C LYS A 161 -5.52 -12.68 -15.35
N TYR A 162 -5.61 -11.37 -15.59
CA TYR A 162 -4.44 -10.57 -16.01
C TYR A 162 -3.42 -10.35 -14.90
N THR A 163 -3.84 -10.42 -13.64
CA THR A 163 -2.92 -10.36 -12.51
C THR A 163 -2.13 -11.66 -12.40
N ALA A 164 -2.79 -12.81 -12.56
CA ALA A 164 -2.15 -14.12 -12.56
C ALA A 164 -1.15 -14.29 -13.72
N ASP A 165 -1.49 -13.80 -14.92
CA ASP A 165 -0.61 -13.85 -16.09
C ASP A 165 0.67 -13.00 -15.93
N CYS A 166 0.63 -11.97 -15.09
CA CYS A 166 1.79 -11.13 -14.81
C CYS A 166 2.67 -11.64 -13.65
N ALA A 167 2.22 -12.68 -12.93
CA ALA A 167 2.96 -13.31 -11.84
C ALA A 167 3.76 -14.55 -12.29
N LYS A 168 3.60 -14.95 -13.55
CA LYS A 168 4.40 -15.97 -14.25
C LYS A 168 5.59 -15.31 -14.94
#